data_AF-A0A550GRB8-F1
#
_entry.id   AF-A0A550GRB8-F1
#
_cell.length_a   1.000
_cell.length_b   1.000
_cell.length_c   1.000
_cell.angle_alpha   90.00
_cell.angle_beta   90.00
_cell.angle_gamma   90.00
#
_symmetry.space_group_name_H-M   'P 1'
#
loop_
_entity.id
_entity.type
_entity.pdbx_description
1 polymer ?
#
loop_
_entity_poly.entity_id
_entity_poly.type
_entity_poly.pdbx_seq_one_letter_code
_entity_poly.pdbx_strand_id
1 'polypeptide(L)'
;MAYQECINCKNKYDIDEIVYFCKRCGDLLEIKYDYRKIIAELNKSNWENAPLSVWRYRDFMPVKDFAKIVSLQEGGTGFHHSRHLSKILGISQLFVKNEGENPTGSFKDRGMTVGVTKAVELGVRSVICASTGNTSASLAAYAARAGLKCIVLIPSGKIAYGKLSQAMIYGAN
;
A
#
# COMPACT_ATOMS: atom_id res chain seq x y z
N MET A 1 3.59 -18.84 0.57
CA MET A 1 4.47 -17.64 0.52
C MET A 1 4.14 -16.68 1.66
N ALA A 2 2.86 -16.38 1.91
CA ALA A 2 2.44 -15.58 3.07
C ALA A 2 1.18 -16.17 3.75
N TYR A 3 0.92 -15.78 4.99
CA TYR A 3 -0.30 -16.08 5.74
C TYR A 3 -0.60 -14.96 6.75
N GLN A 4 -1.83 -14.88 7.27
CA GLN A 4 -2.20 -13.92 8.31
C GLN A 4 -2.00 -14.54 9.68
N GLU A 5 -1.36 -13.84 10.61
CA GLU A 5 -1.13 -14.30 11.98
C GLU A 5 -1.61 -13.26 12.98
N CYS A 6 -2.33 -13.68 14.01
CA CYS A 6 -2.69 -12.78 15.10
C CYS A 6 -1.45 -12.36 15.88
N ILE A 7 -1.30 -11.05 16.09
CA ILE A 7 -0.14 -10.48 16.79
C ILE A 7 -0.02 -10.98 18.23
N ASN A 8 -1.14 -11.33 18.86
CA ASN A 8 -1.24 -11.74 20.25
C ASN A 8 -1.31 -13.27 20.41
N CYS A 9 -2.41 -13.91 20.00
CA CYS A 9 -2.62 -15.35 20.27
C CYS A 9 -2.01 -16.31 19.23
N LYS A 10 -1.33 -15.77 18.21
CA LYS A 10 -0.65 -16.52 17.13
C LYS A 10 -1.54 -17.43 16.29
N ASN A 11 -2.87 -17.27 16.36
CA ASN A 11 -3.78 -17.99 15.48
C ASN A 11 -3.53 -17.59 14.02
N LYS A 12 -3.58 -18.56 13.10
CA LYS A 12 -3.25 -18.38 11.68
C LYS A 12 -4.50 -18.44 10.82
N TYR A 13 -4.53 -17.63 9.77
CA TYR A 13 -5.58 -17.60 8.76
C TYR A 13 -4.94 -17.63 7.36
N ASP A 14 -5.69 -18.12 6.38
CA ASP A 14 -5.23 -18.09 4.99
C ASP A 14 -5.06 -16.65 4.51
N ILE A 15 -4.13 -16.41 3.59
CA ILE A 15 -3.89 -15.06 3.05
C ILE A 15 -5.06 -14.54 2.21
N ASP A 16 -5.92 -15.43 1.72
CA ASP A 16 -7.11 -15.08 0.94
C ASP A 16 -8.37 -14.97 1.82
N GLU A 17 -8.27 -15.28 3.12
CA GLU A 17 -9.40 -15.18 4.04
C GLU A 17 -9.64 -13.70 4.41
N ILE A 18 -10.85 -13.20 4.19
CA ILE A 18 -11.21 -11.82 4.57
C ILE A 18 -11.49 -11.79 6.08
N VAL A 19 -10.47 -11.46 6.87
CA VAL A 19 -10.53 -11.35 8.33
C VAL A 19 -9.94 -10.02 8.77
N TYR A 20 -10.73 -9.21 9.49
CA TYR A 20 -10.29 -7.89 9.97
C TYR A 20 -9.69 -7.94 11.38
N PHE A 21 -10.18 -8.86 12.20
CA PHE A 21 -9.75 -9.08 13.58
C PHE A 21 -9.67 -10.59 13.85
N CYS A 22 -8.75 -10.99 14.71
CA CYS A 22 -8.58 -12.39 15.07
C CYS A 22 -9.90 -12.98 15.61
N LYS A 23 -10.45 -13.99 14.92
CA LYS A 23 -11.67 -14.70 15.31
C LYS A 23 -11.60 -15.35 16.70
N ARG A 24 -10.41 -15.53 17.26
CA ARG A 24 -10.19 -16.14 18.59
C ARG A 24 -10.13 -15.13 19.74
N CYS A 25 -9.51 -13.96 19.55
CA CYS A 25 -9.26 -13.01 20.64
C CYS A 25 -9.54 -11.54 20.31
N GLY A 26 -10.00 -11.23 19.10
CA GLY A 26 -10.34 -9.87 18.67
C GLY A 26 -9.17 -8.94 18.33
N ASP A 27 -7.92 -9.40 18.51
CA ASP A 27 -6.73 -8.59 18.25
C ASP A 27 -6.40 -8.48 16.75
N LEU A 28 -5.44 -7.61 16.41
CA LEU A 28 -5.01 -7.37 15.03
C LEU A 28 -4.25 -8.57 14.42
N LEU A 29 -4.20 -8.58 13.09
CA LEU A 29 -3.46 -9.54 12.28
C LEU A 29 -2.25 -8.85 11.63
N GLU A 30 -1.17 -9.61 11.46
CA GLU A 30 -0.01 -9.25 10.65
C GLU A 30 0.19 -10.26 9.53
N ILE A 31 0.82 -9.84 8.43
CA ILE A 31 1.20 -10.74 7.35
C ILE A 31 2.56 -11.36 7.66
N LYS A 32 2.60 -12.69 7.79
CA LYS A 32 3.82 -13.47 7.96
C LYS A 32 4.23 -14.11 6.65
N TYR A 33 5.54 -14.22 6.45
CA TYR A 33 6.14 -14.73 5.23
C TYR A 33 6.99 -15.97 5.49
N ASP A 34 6.97 -16.90 4.54
CA ASP A 34 7.97 -17.96 4.45
C ASP A 34 9.13 -17.47 3.59
N TYR A 35 10.11 -16.83 4.23
CA TYR A 35 11.26 -16.24 3.54
C TYR A 35 12.09 -17.25 2.75
N ARG A 36 12.14 -18.52 3.18
CA ARG A 36 12.87 -19.56 2.43
C ARG A 36 12.23 -19.77 1.06
N LYS A 37 10.90 -19.81 1.00
CA LYS A 37 10.17 -19.91 -0.26
C LYS A 37 10.29 -18.64 -1.11
N ILE A 38 10.21 -17.46 -0.48
CA ILE A 38 10.36 -16.19 -1.21
C ILE A 38 11.75 -16.09 -1.85
N ILE A 39 12.82 -16.40 -1.12
CA ILE A 39 14.18 -16.35 -1.67
C ILE A 39 14.32 -17.32 -2.85
N ALA A 40 13.73 -18.52 -2.76
CA ALA A 40 13.75 -19.49 -3.85
C ALA A 40 13.04 -18.98 -5.12
N GLU A 41 11.95 -18.22 -4.99
CA GLU A 41 11.26 -17.60 -6.13
C GLU A 41 11.98 -16.35 -6.64
N LEU A 42 12.50 -15.52 -5.74
CA LEU A 42 13.27 -14.32 -6.07
C LEU A 42 14.53 -14.66 -6.88
N ASN A 43 15.22 -15.76 -6.55
CA ASN A 43 16.39 -16.24 -7.28
C ASN A 43 16.08 -16.70 -8.72
N LYS A 44 14.81 -17.02 -9.00
CA LYS A 44 14.33 -17.37 -10.35
C LYS A 44 13.76 -16.17 -11.09
N SER A 45 13.53 -15.05 -10.40
CA SER A 45 12.88 -13.88 -10.98
C SER A 45 13.92 -12.88 -11.51
N ASN A 46 13.56 -12.12 -12.55
CA ASN A 46 14.42 -11.08 -13.12
C ASN A 46 14.18 -9.71 -12.45
N TRP A 47 13.94 -9.71 -11.13
CA TRP A 47 13.48 -8.52 -10.40
C TRP A 47 14.51 -7.37 -10.41
N GLU A 48 15.80 -7.68 -10.48
CA GLU A 48 16.88 -6.68 -10.49
C GLU A 48 16.83 -5.75 -11.71
N ASN A 49 16.35 -6.29 -12.83
CA ASN A 49 16.21 -5.58 -14.10
C ASN A 49 14.81 -4.96 -14.27
N ALA A 50 13.88 -5.19 -13.33
CA ALA A 50 12.56 -4.59 -13.39
C ALA A 50 12.63 -3.08 -13.08
N PRO A 51 11.80 -2.25 -13.74
CA PRO A 51 11.69 -0.83 -13.43
C PRO A 51 11.44 -0.58 -11.96
N LEU A 52 12.04 0.49 -11.42
CA LEU A 52 11.86 0.86 -10.01
C LEU A 52 10.39 1.20 -9.74
N SER A 53 9.75 0.35 -8.94
CA SER A 53 8.38 0.49 -8.48
C SER A 53 8.18 -0.40 -7.25
N VAL A 54 7.00 -0.37 -6.62
CA VAL A 54 6.63 -1.38 -5.62
C VAL A 54 6.65 -2.79 -6.22
N TRP A 55 6.18 -2.94 -7.47
CA TRP A 55 6.06 -4.23 -8.14
C TRP A 55 7.36 -4.80 -8.68
N ARG A 56 8.48 -4.04 -8.61
CA ARG A 56 9.82 -4.62 -8.69
C ARG A 56 10.01 -5.75 -7.67
N TYR A 57 9.35 -5.66 -6.52
CA TYR A 57 9.45 -6.62 -5.43
C TYR A 57 8.21 -7.52 -5.31
N ARG A 58 7.53 -7.79 -6.43
CA ARG A 58 6.27 -8.56 -6.46
C ARG A 58 6.35 -9.92 -5.77
N ASP A 59 7.52 -10.56 -5.76
CA ASP A 59 7.74 -11.87 -5.13
C ASP A 59 7.60 -11.82 -3.59
N PHE A 60 7.69 -10.63 -2.99
CA PHE A 60 7.43 -10.38 -1.57
C PHE A 60 5.97 -10.02 -1.28
N MET A 61 5.15 -9.75 -2.30
CA MET A 61 3.79 -9.28 -2.10
C MET A 61 2.83 -10.45 -1.85
N PRO A 62 1.81 -10.30 -0.98
CA PRO A 62 0.83 -11.35 -0.68
C PRO A 62 -0.25 -11.50 -1.78
N VAL A 63 0.18 -11.50 -3.06
CA VAL A 63 -0.65 -11.57 -4.27
C VAL A 63 -0.21 -12.79 -5.08
N LYS A 64 -1.17 -13.59 -5.55
CA LYS A 64 -0.95 -14.82 -6.32
C LYS A 64 -1.05 -14.57 -7.83
N ASP A 65 -1.99 -13.73 -8.26
CA ASP A 65 -2.25 -13.43 -9.66
C ASP A 65 -1.70 -12.05 -10.06
N PHE A 66 -0.50 -12.04 -10.64
CA PHE A 66 0.15 -10.80 -11.08
C PHE A 66 -0.57 -10.12 -12.27
N ALA A 67 -1.49 -10.79 -12.97
CA ALA A 67 -2.28 -10.15 -14.01
C ALA A 67 -3.31 -9.15 -13.42
N LYS A 68 -3.60 -9.26 -12.11
CA LYS A 68 -4.52 -8.37 -11.40
C LYS A 68 -3.85 -7.16 -10.74
N ILE A 69 -2.55 -6.95 -10.98
CA ILE A 69 -1.80 -5.83 -10.41
C ILE A 69 -2.44 -4.49 -10.80
N VAL A 70 -2.81 -3.71 -9.79
CA VAL A 70 -3.30 -2.34 -9.92
C VAL A 70 -2.19 -1.38 -9.52
N SER A 71 -1.49 -0.83 -10.50
CA SER A 71 -0.40 0.12 -10.28
C SER A 71 -0.60 1.45 -11.00
N LEU A 72 -0.09 2.51 -10.38
CA LEU A 72 0.10 3.83 -10.96
C LEU A 72 1.60 4.14 -11.12
N GLN A 73 2.45 3.11 -11.06
CA GLN A 73 3.91 3.19 -11.10
C GLN A 73 4.52 3.84 -9.85
N GLU A 74 3.87 3.66 -8.71
CA GLU A 74 4.37 4.07 -7.39
C GLU A 74 5.67 3.36 -6.98
N GLY A 75 6.46 4.04 -6.15
CA GLY A 75 7.80 3.63 -5.79
C GLY A 75 8.86 4.33 -6.65
N GLY A 76 10.10 3.85 -6.58
CA GLY A 76 11.22 4.47 -7.32
C GLY A 76 11.54 5.93 -6.97
N THR A 77 10.95 6.46 -5.90
CA THR A 77 11.06 7.86 -5.49
C THR A 77 12.49 8.31 -5.19
N GLY A 78 12.75 9.61 -5.30
CA GLY A 78 14.07 10.19 -5.14
C GLY A 78 14.70 9.96 -3.77
N PHE A 79 16.01 9.74 -3.77
CA PHE A 79 16.85 9.63 -2.58
C PHE A 79 17.89 10.75 -2.62
N HIS A 80 17.53 11.87 -2.01
CA HIS A 80 18.20 13.17 -2.21
C HIS A 80 19.22 13.44 -1.11
N HIS A 81 20.47 13.71 -1.48
CA HIS A 81 21.47 14.16 -0.51
C HIS A 81 21.22 15.63 -0.12
N SER A 82 20.82 15.88 1.14
CA SER A 82 20.49 17.20 1.66
C SER A 82 21.73 17.99 2.12
N ARG A 83 22.61 18.34 1.17
CA ARG A 83 23.95 18.92 1.45
C ARG A 83 23.93 20.17 2.33
N HIS A 84 22.96 21.06 2.15
CA HIS A 84 22.88 22.30 2.93
C HIS A 84 22.49 22.00 4.39
N LEU A 85 21.47 21.16 4.59
CA LEU A 85 21.01 20.76 5.92
C LEU A 85 22.05 19.89 6.64
N SER A 86 22.78 19.03 5.91
CA SER A 86 23.95 18.29 6.43
C SER A 86 24.93 19.22 7.14
N LYS A 87 25.27 20.36 6.51
CA LYS A 87 26.22 21.35 7.07
C LYS A 87 25.67 22.04 8.31
N ILE A 88 24.40 22.45 8.28
CA ILE A 88 23.74 23.11 9.42
C ILE A 88 23.72 22.19 10.65
N LEU A 89 23.43 20.90 10.44
CA LEU A 89 23.28 19.92 11.52
C LEU A 89 24.60 19.25 11.93
N GLY A 90 25.71 19.50 11.22
CA GLY A 90 26.98 18.79 11.46
C GLY A 90 26.93 17.29 11.13
N ILE A 91 26.01 16.86 10.25
CA ILE A 91 25.83 15.46 9.85
C ILE A 91 26.50 15.25 8.50
N SER A 92 27.42 14.29 8.42
CA SER A 92 28.18 14.03 7.18
C SER A 92 27.32 13.49 6.04
N GLN A 93 26.37 12.61 6.36
CA GLN A 93 25.57 11.85 5.38
C GLN A 93 24.08 11.95 5.70
N LEU A 94 23.44 13.05 5.27
CA LEU A 94 21.99 13.25 5.43
C LEU A 94 21.27 13.11 4.09
N PHE A 95 20.35 12.15 4.01
CA PHE A 95 19.56 11.88 2.83
C PHE A 95 18.06 11.98 3.12
N VAL A 96 17.29 12.41 2.14
CA VAL A 96 15.83 12.50 2.20
C VAL A 96 15.25 11.54 1.16
N LYS A 97 14.47 10.57 1.63
CA LYS A 97 13.66 9.71 0.76
C LYS A 97 12.33 10.41 0.49
N ASN A 98 12.14 10.97 -0.70
CA ASN A 98 10.98 11.82 -0.99
C ASN A 98 9.77 11.01 -1.45
N GLU A 99 9.00 10.47 -0.51
CA GLU A 99 7.77 9.73 -0.82
C GLU A 99 6.59 10.60 -1.28
N GLY A 100 6.78 11.93 -1.34
CA GLY A 100 5.84 12.86 -1.96
C GLY A 100 5.86 12.83 -3.49
N GLU A 101 6.83 12.14 -4.10
CA GLU A 101 6.92 11.97 -5.56
C GLU A 101 6.05 10.83 -6.10
N ASN A 102 5.36 10.08 -5.23
CA ASN A 102 4.40 9.07 -5.66
C ASN A 102 3.17 9.70 -6.35
N PRO A 103 2.40 8.94 -7.14
CA PRO A 103 1.33 9.46 -8.00
C PRO A 103 0.29 10.37 -7.32
N THR A 104 -0.06 10.11 -6.06
CA THR A 104 -1.02 10.94 -5.30
C THR A 104 -0.34 11.96 -4.39
N GLY A 105 0.98 12.08 -4.44
CA GLY A 105 1.75 12.94 -3.56
C GLY A 105 2.00 12.33 -2.17
N SER A 106 1.83 11.01 -2.02
CA SER A 106 1.95 10.36 -0.71
C SER A 106 2.54 8.96 -0.73
N PHE A 107 3.27 8.61 0.33
CA PHE A 107 3.73 7.24 0.59
C PHE A 107 2.61 6.21 0.66
N LYS A 108 1.35 6.63 0.89
CA LYS A 108 0.18 5.74 0.99
C LYS A 108 -0.01 4.90 -0.26
N ASP A 109 0.42 5.41 -1.42
CA ASP A 109 0.37 4.73 -2.71
C ASP A 109 1.03 3.35 -2.68
N ARG A 110 2.12 3.22 -1.92
CA ARG A 110 2.84 1.94 -1.78
C ARG A 110 2.02 0.85 -1.13
N GLY A 111 1.22 1.21 -0.13
CA GLY A 111 0.32 0.25 0.51
C GLY A 111 -0.94 0.05 -0.33
N MET A 112 -1.44 1.12 -0.93
CA MET A 112 -2.71 1.12 -1.63
C MET A 112 -2.68 0.28 -2.90
N THR A 113 -1.58 0.30 -3.65
CA THR A 113 -1.39 -0.58 -4.81
C THR A 113 -1.52 -2.06 -4.42
N VAL A 114 -0.91 -2.48 -3.30
CA VAL A 114 -0.96 -3.87 -2.83
C VAL A 114 -2.35 -4.21 -2.31
N GLY A 115 -2.93 -3.34 -1.48
CA GLY A 115 -4.26 -3.54 -0.90
C GLY A 115 -5.37 -3.61 -1.96
N VAL A 116 -5.36 -2.71 -2.94
CA VAL A 116 -6.35 -2.69 -4.02
C VAL A 116 -6.13 -3.84 -5.01
N THR A 117 -4.87 -4.21 -5.30
CA THR A 117 -4.59 -5.43 -6.07
C THR A 117 -5.16 -6.67 -5.37
N LYS A 118 -4.96 -6.79 -4.04
CA LYS A 118 -5.53 -7.90 -3.28
C LYS A 118 -7.06 -7.87 -3.28
N ALA A 119 -7.67 -6.69 -3.21
CA ALA A 119 -9.12 -6.54 -3.32
C ALA A 119 -9.65 -7.06 -4.68
N VAL A 120 -8.98 -6.72 -5.79
CA VAL A 120 -9.31 -7.25 -7.12
C VAL A 120 -9.10 -8.76 -7.18
N GLU A 121 -8.02 -9.28 -6.58
CA GLU A 121 -7.76 -10.72 -6.50
C GLU A 121 -8.88 -11.49 -5.81
N LEU A 122 -9.37 -10.96 -4.69
CA LEU A 122 -10.45 -11.54 -3.89
C LEU A 122 -11.85 -11.31 -4.47
N GLY A 123 -11.97 -10.58 -5.59
CA GLY A 123 -13.24 -10.34 -6.27
C GLY A 123 -14.19 -9.40 -5.52
N VAL A 124 -13.69 -8.54 -4.62
CA VAL A 124 -14.54 -7.53 -3.99
C VAL A 124 -14.89 -6.42 -4.98
N ARG A 125 -16.08 -5.83 -4.82
CA ARG A 125 -16.61 -4.81 -5.75
C ARG A 125 -16.41 -3.37 -5.27
N SER A 126 -16.01 -3.21 -4.01
CA SER A 126 -15.95 -1.90 -3.38
C SER A 126 -14.86 -1.88 -2.32
N VAL A 127 -14.28 -0.70 -2.14
CA VAL A 127 -13.34 -0.38 -1.08
C VAL A 127 -13.85 0.81 -0.28
N ILE A 128 -13.52 0.84 1.00
CA ILE A 128 -14.03 1.85 1.92
C ILE A 128 -12.92 2.33 2.85
N CYS A 129 -12.92 3.62 3.18
CA CYS A 129 -12.09 4.15 4.26
C CYS A 129 -12.84 5.21 5.07
N ALA A 130 -12.44 5.36 6.34
CA ALA A 130 -12.88 6.44 7.22
C ALA A 130 -11.72 7.43 7.43
N SER A 131 -11.35 8.17 6.39
CA SER A 131 -10.22 9.10 6.40
C SER A 131 -10.47 10.30 5.50
N THR A 132 -9.94 11.46 5.87
CA THR A 132 -10.11 12.71 5.11
C THR A 132 -8.81 13.21 4.49
N GLY A 133 -7.80 12.36 4.31
CA GLY A 133 -6.46 12.79 3.89
C GLY A 133 -5.83 11.85 2.87
N ASN A 134 -4.50 11.76 2.87
CA ASN A 134 -3.75 10.99 1.88
C ASN A 134 -4.23 9.53 1.71
N THR A 135 -4.76 8.90 2.77
CA THR A 135 -5.33 7.55 2.67
C THR A 135 -6.55 7.52 1.76
N SER A 136 -7.50 8.46 1.87
CA SER A 136 -8.69 8.48 1.02
C SER A 136 -8.35 8.89 -0.41
N ALA A 137 -7.44 9.85 -0.59
CA ALA A 137 -6.96 10.25 -1.91
C ALA A 137 -6.28 9.07 -2.65
N SER A 138 -5.34 8.40 -1.98
CA SER A 138 -4.67 7.21 -2.52
C SER A 138 -5.69 6.10 -2.80
N LEU A 139 -6.58 5.76 -1.86
CA LEU A 139 -7.57 4.70 -2.06
C LEU A 139 -8.46 4.98 -3.27
N ALA A 140 -8.94 6.21 -3.40
CA ALA A 140 -9.77 6.63 -4.52
C ALA A 140 -9.03 6.51 -5.86
N ALA A 141 -7.76 6.93 -5.94
CA ALA A 141 -6.95 6.83 -7.15
C ALA A 141 -6.78 5.38 -7.63
N TYR A 142 -6.42 4.47 -6.72
CA TYR A 142 -6.24 3.06 -7.07
C TYR A 142 -7.57 2.35 -7.33
N ALA A 143 -8.64 2.69 -6.60
CA ALA A 143 -9.97 2.16 -6.86
C ALA A 143 -10.46 2.57 -8.27
N ALA A 144 -10.29 3.84 -8.64
CA ALA A 144 -10.60 4.33 -9.97
C ALA A 144 -9.80 3.61 -11.06
N ARG A 145 -8.50 3.40 -10.84
CA ARG A 145 -7.63 2.62 -11.73
C ARG A 145 -8.11 1.18 -11.90
N ALA A 146 -8.66 0.57 -10.85
CA ALA A 146 -9.14 -0.80 -10.82
C ALA A 146 -10.61 -0.96 -11.27
N GLY A 147 -11.34 0.13 -11.49
CA GLY A 147 -12.79 0.08 -11.74
C GLY A 147 -13.62 -0.34 -10.52
N LEU A 148 -13.11 -0.15 -9.30
CA LEU A 148 -13.82 -0.45 -8.05
C LEU A 148 -14.57 0.79 -7.54
N LYS A 149 -15.71 0.57 -6.90
CA LYS A 149 -16.40 1.65 -6.17
C LYS A 149 -15.59 2.02 -4.92
N CYS A 150 -15.25 3.29 -4.77
CA CYS A 150 -14.60 3.82 -3.56
C CYS A 150 -15.62 4.58 -2.70
N ILE A 151 -15.65 4.29 -1.40
CA ILE A 151 -16.50 4.96 -0.41
C ILE A 151 -15.63 5.62 0.66
N VAL A 152 -15.83 6.91 0.93
CA VAL A 152 -15.09 7.66 1.95
C VAL A 152 -16.06 8.14 3.02
N LEU A 153 -16.01 7.50 4.19
CA LEU A 153 -16.85 7.86 5.33
C LEU A 153 -16.23 8.99 6.13
N ILE A 154 -16.99 10.06 6.35
CA ILE A 154 -16.51 11.24 7.06
C ILE A 154 -17.59 11.80 7.98
N PRO A 155 -17.27 12.16 9.24
CA PRO A 155 -18.23 12.80 10.13
C PRO A 155 -18.68 14.16 9.58
N SER A 156 -19.98 14.46 9.71
CA SER A 156 -20.58 15.72 9.29
C SER A 156 -20.00 16.91 10.08
N GLY A 157 -19.72 18.03 9.40
CA GLY A 157 -19.62 19.36 10.02
C GLY A 157 -18.25 20.06 10.01
N LYS A 158 -17.11 19.36 9.99
CA LYS A 158 -15.77 20.02 10.05
C LYS A 158 -14.77 19.46 9.06
N ILE A 159 -15.16 19.33 7.79
CA ILE A 159 -14.25 18.82 6.76
C ILE A 159 -13.82 19.96 5.85
N ALA A 160 -12.51 20.19 5.78
CA ALA A 160 -11.95 21.11 4.81
C ALA A 160 -12.02 20.49 3.41
N TYR A 161 -12.82 21.08 2.51
CA TYR A 161 -12.97 20.62 1.12
C TYR A 161 -11.64 20.38 0.40
N GLY A 162 -10.64 21.22 0.66
CA GLY A 162 -9.30 21.06 0.09
C GLY A 162 -8.70 19.68 0.39
N LYS A 163 -8.97 19.09 1.56
CA LYS A 163 -8.48 17.75 1.93
C LYS A 163 -9.21 16.61 1.21
N LEU A 164 -10.41 16.85 0.70
CA LEU A 164 -11.21 15.85 -0.03
C LEU A 164 -11.10 15.97 -1.55
N SER A 165 -10.68 17.14 -2.03
CA SER A 165 -10.62 17.47 -3.45
C SER A 165 -10.03 16.34 -4.30
N GLN A 166 -8.88 15.80 -3.90
CA GLN A 166 -8.20 14.73 -4.62
C GLN A 166 -9.02 13.43 -4.66
N ALA A 167 -9.61 13.01 -3.53
CA ALA A 167 -10.46 11.81 -3.49
C ALA A 167 -11.73 11.97 -4.34
N MET A 168 -12.34 13.15 -4.32
CA MET A 168 -13.53 13.48 -5.12
C MET A 168 -13.22 13.50 -6.63
N ILE A 169 -12.08 14.07 -7.03
CA ILE A 169 -11.63 14.08 -8.44
C ILE A 169 -11.43 12.66 -8.95
N TYR A 170 -10.97 11.73 -8.11
CA TYR A 170 -10.87 10.30 -8.45
C TYR A 170 -12.21 9.54 -8.37
N GLY A 171 -13.33 10.22 -8.08
CA GLY A 171 -14.67 9.61 -8.13
C GLY A 171 -15.07 8.83 -6.88
N ALA A 172 -14.46 9.11 -5.73
CA ALA A 172 -14.94 8.57 -4.45
C ALA A 172 -16.33 9.10 -4.09
N ASN A 173 -17.16 8.22 -3.53
CA ASN A 173 -18.51 8.53 -3.02
C ASN A 173 -18.53 8.70 -1.51
#